data_AF-A0A7X6HKN0-F1
#
_entry.id   AF-A0A7X6HKN0-F1
#
_cell.length_a   1.000
_cell.length_b   1.000
_cell.length_c   1.000
_cell.angle_alpha   90.00
_cell.angle_beta   90.00
_cell.angle_gamma   90.00
#
_symmetry.space_group_name_H-M   'P 1'
#
loop_
_entity.id
_entity.type
_entity.pdbx_description
1 polymer ?
#
loop_
_entity_poly.entity_id
_entity_poly.type
_entity_poly.pdbx_seq_one_letter_code
_entity_poly.pdbx_strand_id
1 'polypeptide(L)'
;MTIPELEAQLNALTPAEKAEAIRILTQSLKNSGRSITKTPGVMGGDACIDNTRIPVWLLASYRNDGATDAFILDCYPHLSAADLVNVWAYAEAYADEIEEAIRLQDEADEILDTPENIS
;
A
#
# COMPACT_ATOMS: atom_id res chain seq x y z
N MET A 1 14.01 -19.29 14.93
CA MET A 1 14.54 -17.95 15.20
C MET A 1 13.37 -17.05 15.55
N THR A 2 13.40 -16.39 16.69
CA THR A 2 12.38 -15.46 17.15
C THR A 2 12.71 -14.02 16.70
N ILE A 3 11.74 -13.10 16.74
CA ILE A 3 11.99 -11.68 16.39
C ILE A 3 13.09 -11.05 17.26
N PRO A 4 13.12 -11.26 18.60
CA PRO A 4 14.22 -10.74 19.43
C PRO A 4 15.60 -11.32 19.08
N GLU A 5 15.67 -12.61 18.74
CA GLU A 5 16.92 -13.24 18.29
C GLU A 5 17.41 -12.66 16.96
N LEU A 6 16.49 -12.34 16.04
CA LEU A 6 16.80 -11.72 14.76
C LEU A 6 17.29 -10.27 14.96
N GLU A 7 16.65 -9.50 15.83
CA GLU A 7 17.06 -8.12 16.11
C GLU A 7 18.49 -8.05 16.66
N ALA A 8 18.83 -8.93 17.60
CA ALA A 8 20.19 -9.04 18.13
C ALA A 8 21.22 -9.34 17.03
N GLN A 9 20.88 -10.22 16.09
CA GLN A 9 21.75 -10.57 14.95
C GLN A 9 21.90 -9.40 13.98
N LEU A 10 20.81 -8.72 13.61
CA LEU A 10 20.83 -7.55 12.73
C LEU A 10 21.65 -6.40 13.34
N ASN A 11 21.58 -6.22 14.66
CA ASN A 11 22.36 -5.19 15.36
C ASN A 11 23.86 -5.47 15.38
N ALA A 12 24.26 -6.75 15.38
CA ALA A 12 25.66 -7.17 15.35
C ALA A 12 26.32 -7.00 13.96
N LEU A 13 25.52 -6.80 12.89
CA LEU A 13 26.03 -6.61 11.54
C LEU A 13 26.76 -5.27 11.37
N THR A 14 27.80 -5.27 10.55
CA THR A 14 28.44 -4.05 10.05
C THR A 14 27.48 -3.24 9.17
N PRO A 15 27.73 -1.94 8.93
CA PRO A 15 26.88 -1.14 8.04
C PRO A 15 26.72 -1.72 6.63
N ALA A 16 27.78 -2.33 6.06
CA ALA A 16 27.73 -2.95 4.74
C ALA A 16 26.86 -4.22 4.75
N GLU A 17 26.98 -5.05 5.78
CA GLU A 17 26.15 -6.26 5.92
C GLU A 17 24.68 -5.90 6.21
N LYS A 18 24.42 -4.82 6.94
CA LYS A 18 23.05 -4.29 7.13
C LYS A 18 22.43 -3.88 5.80
N ALA A 19 23.19 -3.18 4.95
CA ALA A 19 22.71 -2.81 3.61
C ALA A 19 22.39 -4.05 2.76
N GLU A 20 23.23 -5.08 2.83
CA GLU A 20 22.99 -6.34 2.12
C GLU A 20 21.79 -7.11 2.67
N ALA A 21 21.61 -7.15 3.99
CA ALA A 21 20.43 -7.72 4.64
C ALA A 21 19.15 -7.02 4.19
N ILE A 22 19.15 -5.68 4.13
CA ILE A 22 18.03 -4.89 3.59
C ILE A 22 17.76 -5.26 2.14
N ARG A 23 18.80 -5.39 1.30
CA ARG A 23 18.65 -5.77 -0.11
C ARG A 23 18.01 -7.15 -0.26
N ILE A 24 18.49 -8.15 0.49
CA ILE A 24 17.97 -9.53 0.48
C ILE A 24 16.51 -9.56 0.93
N LEU A 25 16.20 -8.91 2.05
CA LEU A 25 14.84 -8.83 2.59
C LEU A 25 13.90 -8.15 1.58
N THR A 26 14.33 -7.03 0.98
CA THR A 26 13.57 -6.33 -0.05
C THR A 26 13.30 -7.23 -1.26
N GLN A 27 14.29 -7.99 -1.72
CA GLN A 27 14.15 -8.90 -2.85
C GLN A 27 13.25 -10.10 -2.54
N SER A 28 13.31 -10.61 -1.32
CA SER A 28 12.39 -11.66 -0.84
C SER A 28 10.95 -11.13 -0.74
N LEU A 29 10.76 -9.91 -0.21
CA LEU A 29 9.45 -9.29 -0.07
C LEU A 29 8.82 -8.98 -1.44
N LYS A 30 9.60 -8.50 -2.42
CA LYS A 30 9.12 -8.31 -3.82
C LYS A 30 8.52 -9.57 -4.43
N ASN A 31 8.98 -10.75 -4.02
CA ASN A 31 8.46 -12.04 -4.51
C ASN A 31 7.31 -12.60 -3.66
N SER A 32 6.94 -11.93 -2.57
CA SER A 32 5.99 -12.43 -1.57
C SER A 32 4.68 -11.64 -1.51
N GLY A 33 4.66 -10.40 -2.02
CA GLY A 33 3.47 -9.56 -2.05
C GLY A 33 2.49 -10.01 -3.11
N ARG A 34 1.21 -9.78 -2.87
CA ARG A 34 0.15 -10.00 -3.86
C ARG A 34 0.31 -9.06 -5.03
N SER A 35 -0.05 -9.52 -6.22
CA SER A 35 -0.05 -8.68 -7.42
C SER A 35 -1.14 -7.61 -7.34
N ILE A 36 -1.04 -6.60 -8.19
CA ILE A 36 -2.12 -5.63 -8.41
C ILE A 36 -2.95 -6.08 -9.62
N THR A 37 -4.27 -6.14 -9.46
CA THR A 37 -5.19 -6.60 -10.51
C THR A 37 -6.29 -5.56 -10.75
N LYS A 38 -6.68 -5.41 -12.02
CA LYS A 38 -7.84 -4.60 -12.43
C LYS A 38 -8.94 -5.55 -12.86
N THR A 39 -10.01 -5.64 -12.08
CA THR A 39 -11.14 -6.50 -12.39
C THR A 39 -12.35 -5.63 -12.76
N PRO A 40 -12.87 -5.70 -14.00
CA PRO A 40 -14.07 -4.96 -14.37
C PRO A 40 -15.22 -5.22 -13.40
N GLY A 41 -15.83 -4.14 -12.87
CA GLY A 41 -16.94 -4.23 -11.91
C GLY A 41 -16.53 -4.41 -10.44
N VAL A 42 -15.24 -4.49 -10.12
CA VAL A 42 -14.74 -4.38 -8.74
C VAL A 42 -14.20 -2.95 -8.56
N MET A 43 -14.78 -2.18 -7.64
CA MET A 43 -14.41 -0.76 -7.41
C MET A 43 -14.31 0.03 -8.72
N GLY A 44 -15.33 -0.04 -9.58
CA GLY A 44 -15.32 0.68 -10.87
C GLY A 44 -14.30 0.20 -11.91
N GLY A 45 -13.49 -0.82 -11.63
CA GLY A 45 -12.39 -1.27 -12.48
C GLY A 45 -11.01 -0.78 -12.02
N ASP A 46 -10.93 -0.17 -10.85
CA ASP A 46 -9.69 0.34 -10.26
C ASP A 46 -8.69 -0.78 -9.95
N ALA A 47 -7.42 -0.40 -9.95
CA ALA A 47 -6.33 -1.26 -9.54
C ALA A 47 -6.46 -1.63 -8.06
N CYS A 48 -6.65 -2.91 -7.77
CA CYS A 48 -6.82 -3.45 -6.43
C CYS A 48 -5.70 -4.42 -6.08
N ILE A 49 -5.38 -4.55 -4.79
CA ILE A 49 -4.52 -5.64 -4.31
C ILE A 49 -5.24 -6.96 -4.56
N ASP A 50 -4.55 -7.93 -5.17
CA ASP A 50 -5.16 -9.21 -5.55
C ASP A 50 -5.86 -9.91 -4.37
N ASN A 51 -7.00 -10.55 -4.66
CA ASN A 51 -7.88 -11.15 -3.65
C ASN A 51 -8.38 -10.18 -2.55
N THR A 52 -8.38 -8.87 -2.81
CA THR A 52 -9.01 -7.86 -1.95
C THR A 52 -9.91 -6.93 -2.74
N ARG A 53 -10.67 -6.10 -2.03
CA ARG A 53 -11.33 -4.90 -2.59
C ARG A 53 -10.66 -3.62 -2.08
N ILE A 54 -9.35 -3.66 -1.83
CA ILE A 54 -8.58 -2.50 -1.39
C ILE A 54 -7.91 -1.90 -2.62
N PRO A 55 -8.39 -0.73 -3.11
CA PRO A 55 -7.80 -0.08 -4.26
C PRO A 55 -6.45 0.56 -3.90
N VAL A 56 -5.54 0.61 -4.88
CA VAL A 56 -4.22 1.21 -4.73
C VAL A 56 -4.34 2.71 -4.43
N TRP A 57 -5.29 3.40 -5.06
CA TRP A 57 -5.50 4.84 -4.86
C TRP A 57 -5.87 5.19 -3.42
N LEU A 58 -6.60 4.33 -2.71
CA LEU A 58 -6.97 4.54 -1.31
C LEU A 58 -5.76 4.50 -0.38
N LEU A 59 -4.83 3.58 -0.63
CA LEU A 59 -3.61 3.52 0.17
C LEU A 59 -2.67 4.68 -0.17
N ALA A 60 -2.65 5.10 -1.44
CA ALA A 60 -1.89 6.27 -1.88
C ALA A 60 -2.45 7.57 -1.27
N SER A 61 -3.78 7.74 -1.16
CA SER A 61 -4.38 8.92 -0.52
C SER A 61 -4.00 9.02 0.95
N TYR A 62 -4.08 7.92 1.72
CA TYR A 62 -3.60 7.92 3.11
C TYR A 62 -2.14 8.35 3.23
N ARG A 63 -1.29 7.90 2.29
CA ARG A 63 0.12 8.28 2.30
C ARG A 63 0.30 9.76 1.94
N ASN A 64 -0.50 10.31 1.03
CA ASN A 64 -0.53 11.75 0.72
C ASN A 64 -0.95 12.57 1.96
N ASP A 65 -1.84 12.03 2.79
CA ASP A 65 -2.26 12.62 4.07
C ASP A 65 -1.25 12.40 5.21
N GLY A 66 -0.11 11.75 4.94
CA GLY A 66 0.99 11.55 5.89
C GLY A 66 0.90 10.27 6.71
N ALA A 67 0.02 9.32 6.35
CA ALA A 67 0.00 8.01 6.98
C ALA A 67 1.31 7.24 6.75
N THR A 68 1.76 6.51 7.77
CA THR A 68 2.91 5.62 7.67
C THR A 68 2.49 4.22 7.24
N ASP A 69 3.40 3.46 6.62
CA ASP A 69 3.17 2.04 6.30
C ASP A 69 2.75 1.24 7.54
N ALA A 70 3.32 1.53 8.71
CA ALA A 70 2.95 0.88 9.96
C ALA A 70 1.49 1.15 10.36
N PHE A 71 1.03 2.40 10.19
CA PHE A 71 -0.36 2.75 10.42
C PHE A 71 -1.30 2.06 9.43
N ILE A 72 -0.93 2.01 8.14
CA ILE A 72 -1.73 1.33 7.12
C ILE A 72 -1.85 -0.18 7.43
N LEU A 73 -0.76 -0.82 7.86
CA LEU A 73 -0.78 -2.24 8.25
C LEU A 73 -1.58 -2.49 9.53
N ASP A 74 -1.66 -1.53 10.45
CA ASP A 74 -2.52 -1.61 11.64
C ASP A 74 -4.01 -1.52 11.25
N CYS A 75 -4.35 -0.60 10.34
CA CYS A 75 -5.71 -0.47 9.79
C CYS A 75 -6.13 -1.68 8.95
N TYR A 76 -5.18 -2.31 8.25
CA TYR A 76 -5.43 -3.49 7.41
C TYR A 76 -4.50 -4.65 7.80
N PRO A 77 -4.77 -5.36 8.91
CA PRO A 77 -3.87 -6.40 9.45
C PRO A 77 -3.67 -7.63 8.55
N HIS A 78 -4.50 -7.76 7.52
CA HIS A 78 -4.42 -8.83 6.52
C HIS A 78 -3.56 -8.42 5.30
N LEU A 79 -3.06 -7.18 5.27
CA LEU A 79 -2.00 -6.77 4.36
C LEU A 79 -0.65 -7.08 4.98
N SER A 80 0.30 -7.42 4.12
CA SER A 80 1.70 -7.58 4.48
C SER A 80 2.50 -6.37 4.00
N ALA A 81 3.67 -6.14 4.60
CA ALA A 81 4.60 -5.13 4.09
C ALA A 81 5.01 -5.39 2.63
N ALA A 82 5.04 -6.66 2.20
CA ALA A 82 5.29 -7.03 0.82
C ALA A 82 4.18 -6.58 -0.13
N ASP A 83 2.92 -6.60 0.32
CA ASP A 83 1.81 -6.06 -0.46
C ASP A 83 1.98 -4.55 -0.67
N LEU A 84 2.36 -3.81 0.39
CA LEU A 84 2.58 -2.36 0.30
C LEU A 84 3.72 -2.02 -0.67
N VAL A 85 4.79 -2.82 -0.71
CA VAL A 85 5.86 -2.65 -1.71
C VAL A 85 5.30 -2.72 -3.14
N ASN A 86 4.42 -3.68 -3.43
CA ASN A 86 3.80 -3.82 -4.75
C ASN A 86 2.82 -2.70 -5.05
N VAL A 87 2.04 -2.26 -4.05
CA VAL A 87 1.14 -1.10 -4.14
C VAL A 87 1.92 0.15 -4.51
N TRP A 88 3.03 0.44 -3.82
CA TRP A 88 3.83 1.63 -4.08
C TRP A 88 4.55 1.58 -5.42
N ALA A 89 5.07 0.40 -5.81
CA ALA A 89 5.65 0.22 -7.14
C ALA A 89 4.62 0.46 -8.26
N TYR A 90 3.37 0.01 -8.07
CA TYR A 90 2.29 0.29 -9.02
C TYR A 90 1.93 1.77 -9.02
N ALA A 91 1.75 2.39 -7.86
CA ALA A 91 1.38 3.80 -7.76
C ALA A 91 2.44 4.72 -8.39
N GLU A 92 3.72 4.42 -8.25
CA GLU A 92 4.80 5.17 -8.90
C GLU A 92 4.81 4.95 -10.42
N ALA A 93 4.56 3.73 -10.89
CA ALA A 93 4.53 3.41 -12.32
C ALA A 93 3.31 4.00 -13.05
N TYR A 94 2.21 4.22 -12.34
CA TYR A 94 0.93 4.67 -12.87
C TYR A 94 0.39 5.89 -12.10
N ALA A 95 1.26 6.88 -11.83
CA ALA A 95 0.93 8.04 -11.00
C ALA A 95 -0.31 8.80 -11.49
N ASP A 96 -0.41 9.07 -12.80
CA ASP A 96 -1.55 9.79 -13.39
C ASP A 96 -2.89 9.04 -13.18
N GLU A 97 -2.88 7.70 -13.26
CA GLU A 97 -4.07 6.87 -13.00
C GLU A 97 -4.51 6.99 -11.54
N ILE A 98 -3.54 6.96 -10.62
CA ILE A 98 -3.81 7.04 -9.19
C ILE A 98 -4.28 8.44 -8.79
N GLU A 99 -3.63 9.49 -9.28
CA GLU A 99 -4.01 10.88 -8.99
C GLU A 99 -5.42 11.18 -9.50
N GLU A 100 -5.77 10.73 -10.71
CA GLU A 100 -7.11 10.89 -11.25
C GLU A 100 -8.16 10.12 -10.42
N ALA A 101 -7.86 8.89 -9.99
CA ALA A 101 -8.76 8.12 -9.15
C ALA A 101 -8.99 8.78 -7.78
N ILE A 102 -7.95 9.35 -7.16
CA ILE A 102 -8.07 10.12 -5.92
C ILE A 102 -8.96 11.35 -6.15
N ARG A 103 -8.68 12.14 -7.19
CA ARG A 103 -9.46 13.35 -7.52
C ARG A 103 -10.94 13.04 -7.73
N LEU A 104 -11.25 11.98 -8.49
CA LEU A 104 -12.63 11.57 -8.73
C LEU A 104 -13.33 11.11 -7.45
N GLN A 105 -12.61 10.45 -6.54
CA GLN A 105 -13.16 10.07 -5.24
C GLN A 105 -13.44 11.29 -4.36
N ASP A 106 -12.49 12.22 -4.27
CA ASP A 106 -12.66 13.45 -3.47
C ASP A 106 -13.87 14.27 -3.98
N GLU A 107 -14.02 14.40 -5.30
CA GLU A 107 -15.18 15.06 -5.92
C GLU A 107 -16.51 14.34 -5.61
N ALA A 108 -16.49 13.00 -5.59
CA ALA A 108 -17.68 12.21 -5.27
C ALA A 108 -18.08 12.37 -3.80
N ASP A 109 -17.11 12.44 -2.88
CA ASP A 109 -17.33 12.66 -1.46
C ASP A 109 -17.88 14.08 -1.20
N GLU A 110 -17.38 15.10 -1.90
CA GLU A 110 -17.90 16.48 -1.81
C GLU A 110 -19.38 16.62 -2.25
N ILE A 111 -19.82 15.84 -3.24
CA ILE A 111 -21.21 15.86 -3.74
C ILE A 111 -22.19 15.30 -2.69
N LEU A 112 -21.75 14.38 -1.82
CA LEU A 112 -22.57 13.77 -0.76
C LEU A 112 -22.85 14.73 0.41
N ASP A 113 -22.00 15.74 0.61
CA ASP A 113 -22.14 16.75 1.67
C ASP A 113 -23.02 17.95 1.27
N THR A 114 -23.71 17.87 0.13
CA THR A 114 -24.64 18.93 -0.31
C THR A 114 -25.97 18.88 0.47
N PRO A 115 -26.50 20.04 0.94
CA PRO A 115 -27.71 20.10 1.76
C PRO A 115 -29.00 19.64 1.04
N GLU A 116 -28.96 19.36 -0.26
CA GLU A 116 -30.10 18.82 -1.03
C GLU A 116 -30.30 17.30 -0.88
N ASN A 117 -29.32 16.56 -0.32
CA ASN A 117 -29.36 15.09 -0.23
C ASN A 117 -29.62 14.52 1.18
N ILE A 118 -29.83 15.39 2.18
CA ILE A 118 -30.31 14.99 3.51
C ILE A 118 -31.82 15.24 3.55
N SER A 119 -32.61 14.24 3.11
CA SER A 119 -34.07 14.19 3.33
C SER A 119 -34.43 13.02 4.24
#